data_AF-A0A8C9XA87-F1
#
_entry.id   AF-A0A8C9XA87-F1
#
_cell.length_a   1.000
_cell.length_b   1.000
_cell.length_c   1.000
_cell.angle_alpha   90.00
_cell.angle_beta   90.00
_cell.angle_gamma   90.00
#
_symmetry.space_group_name_H-M   'P 1'
#
loop_
_entity.id
_entity.type
_entity.pdbx_description
1 polymer ?
#
loop_
_entity_poly.entity_id
_entity_poly.type
_entity_poly.pdbx_seq_one_letter_code
_entity_poly.pdbx_strand_id
1 'polypeptide(L)'
;MLLTVQHFVLRKRNKRWCMKLSPKSGNRLLTVSIQHVQNDYSPYENVCIGPDAFPHVIEIYGFPQCFKTDDLLDAFTDYSDGGMKIEWVDDTHALGIFSSEMAALHALSICHPMLKARALAQASKKAKGKAIKRAEFIQPVKERPRTDCAVARRMVTRALGLQGRGRGHELKYVEHKNLEGKKKHIPTSF
;
A
#
# COMPACT_ATOMS: atom_id res chain seq x y z
N MET A 1 -38.43 7.30 -44.36
CA MET A 1 -39.29 7.55 -43.17
C MET A 1 -39.33 6.26 -42.36
N LEU A 2 -38.40 6.09 -41.43
CA LEU A 2 -38.38 4.92 -40.56
C LEU A 2 -38.76 5.37 -39.15
N LEU A 3 -39.94 4.90 -38.76
CA LEU A 3 -40.49 4.65 -37.43
C LEU A 3 -39.61 5.07 -36.24
N THR A 4 -40.05 6.10 -35.51
CA THR A 4 -39.77 6.19 -34.07
C THR A 4 -40.58 5.12 -33.34
N VAL A 5 -39.91 4.08 -32.85
CA VAL A 5 -40.38 3.34 -31.68
C VAL A 5 -39.86 4.08 -30.45
N GLN A 6 -40.80 4.52 -29.63
CA GLN A 6 -40.58 5.12 -28.32
C GLN A 6 -39.64 4.24 -27.49
N HIS A 7 -38.82 4.82 -26.62
CA HIS A 7 -38.77 4.29 -25.26
C HIS A 7 -38.34 5.36 -24.24
N PHE A 8 -39.31 5.59 -23.35
CA PHE A 8 -39.33 6.10 -21.99
C PHE A 8 -38.06 6.70 -21.34
N VAL A 9 -38.21 7.92 -20.84
CA VAL A 9 -37.28 8.62 -19.94
C VAL A 9 -37.54 8.19 -18.50
N LEU A 10 -36.49 7.81 -17.76
CA LEU A 10 -36.55 7.66 -16.31
C LEU A 10 -35.58 8.61 -15.62
N ARG A 11 -36.11 9.46 -14.73
CA ARG A 11 -35.33 10.38 -13.88
C ARG A 11 -35.65 10.06 -12.36
N LYS A 12 -34.60 9.74 -11.54
CA LYS A 12 -34.22 9.57 -10.08
C LYS A 12 -33.35 10.64 -9.16
N ARG A 13 -33.83 11.75 -8.50
CA ARG A 13 -33.29 12.73 -7.48
C ARG A 13 -33.96 12.46 -6.13
N ASN A 14 -33.27 12.42 -5.00
CA ASN A 14 -33.80 11.72 -3.81
C ASN A 14 -34.12 10.25 -4.13
N LYS A 15 -33.20 9.58 -4.82
CA LYS A 15 -33.53 8.37 -5.57
C LYS A 15 -34.88 8.48 -6.38
N ARG A 16 -35.33 9.68 -6.81
CA ARG A 16 -36.60 9.97 -7.53
C ARG A 16 -36.71 11.35 -8.29
N TRP A 17 -36.28 11.47 -9.56
CA TRP A 17 -35.80 12.76 -10.14
C TRP A 17 -37.07 13.50 -10.53
N CYS A 18 -37.43 14.51 -9.76
CA CYS A 18 -38.51 15.40 -10.14
C CYS A 18 -38.00 16.31 -11.28
N MET A 19 -38.37 15.99 -12.52
CA MET A 19 -38.43 16.95 -13.61
C MET A 19 -39.72 17.74 -13.43
N LYS A 20 -39.62 19.05 -13.24
CA LYS A 20 -40.76 19.93 -13.49
C LYS A 20 -40.69 20.37 -14.94
N LEU A 21 -41.74 20.08 -15.71
CA LEU A 21 -41.99 20.69 -17.01
C LEU A 21 -43.34 21.38 -16.90
N SER A 22 -43.36 22.70 -17.08
CA SER A 22 -44.58 23.46 -17.30
C SER A 22 -44.79 23.62 -18.80
N PRO A 23 -46.02 23.46 -19.33
CA PRO A 23 -46.27 23.64 -20.74
C PRO A 23 -46.70 25.08 -21.02
N LYS A 24 -46.20 25.66 -22.12
CA LYS A 24 -47.00 25.92 -23.34
C LYS A 24 -46.37 27.02 -24.20
N SER A 25 -46.47 26.75 -25.50
CA SER A 25 -46.85 27.71 -26.55
C SER A 25 -45.88 28.85 -26.92
N GLY A 26 -45.51 28.85 -28.21
CA GLY A 26 -45.31 30.07 -28.97
C GLY A 26 -43.87 30.35 -29.34
N ASN A 27 -43.57 30.25 -30.63
CA ASN A 27 -42.32 30.60 -31.31
C ASN A 27 -41.54 31.73 -30.63
N ARG A 28 -40.37 31.39 -30.08
CA ARG A 28 -39.28 32.34 -29.91
C ARG A 28 -37.97 31.58 -30.05
N LEU A 29 -37.13 32.09 -30.94
CA LEU A 29 -35.79 31.58 -31.25
C LEU A 29 -35.04 31.44 -29.92
N LEU A 30 -34.90 30.20 -29.43
CA LEU A 30 -34.25 29.93 -28.17
C LEU A 30 -32.75 30.07 -28.40
N THR A 31 -32.21 31.24 -28.08
CA THR A 31 -30.76 31.43 -27.91
C THR A 31 -30.28 30.43 -26.88
N VAL A 32 -29.55 29.42 -27.35
CA VAL A 32 -28.89 28.44 -26.51
C VAL A 32 -27.57 29.05 -26.04
N SER A 33 -27.50 29.46 -24.78
CA SER A 33 -26.24 29.83 -24.14
C SER A 33 -25.60 28.57 -23.54
N ILE A 34 -24.47 28.15 -24.11
CA ILE A 34 -23.65 27.08 -23.55
C ILE A 34 -22.84 27.70 -22.41
N GLN A 35 -23.24 27.43 -21.18
CA GLN A 35 -22.51 27.90 -20.00
C GLN A 35 -21.32 26.97 -19.74
N HIS A 36 -20.11 27.54 -19.76
CA HIS A 36 -18.87 26.82 -19.49
C HIS A 36 -18.90 26.25 -18.06
N VAL A 37 -18.71 24.94 -17.91
CA VAL A 37 -18.69 24.31 -16.59
C VAL A 37 -17.45 24.82 -15.84
N GLN A 38 -17.67 25.54 -14.74
CA GLN A 38 -16.59 25.90 -13.83
C GLN A 38 -16.43 24.76 -12.85
N ASN A 39 -15.50 23.86 -13.15
CA ASN A 39 -15.16 22.78 -12.25
C ASN A 39 -14.00 23.25 -11.37
N ASP A 40 -14.31 23.63 -10.14
CA ASP A 40 -13.30 24.05 -9.18
C ASP A 40 -12.63 22.80 -8.59
N TYR A 41 -11.55 22.36 -9.24
CA TYR A 41 -10.69 21.27 -8.78
C TYR A 41 -9.66 21.72 -7.74
N SER A 42 -9.70 22.98 -7.27
CA SER A 42 -8.78 23.50 -6.26
C SER A 42 -8.65 22.66 -4.98
N PRO A 43 -9.69 21.93 -4.48
CA PRO A 43 -9.55 21.07 -3.31
C PRO A 43 -8.59 19.88 -3.53
N TYR A 44 -8.36 19.50 -4.80
CA TYR A 44 -7.41 18.45 -5.18
C TYR A 44 -6.03 18.99 -5.56
N GLU A 45 -5.89 20.30 -5.80
CA GLU A 45 -4.64 20.89 -6.27
C GLU A 45 -3.68 21.28 -5.15
N ASN A 46 -4.20 21.52 -3.95
CA ASN A 46 -3.39 21.96 -2.82
C ASN A 46 -3.72 21.14 -1.57
N VAL A 47 -3.21 19.91 -1.53
CA VAL A 47 -3.17 19.20 -0.26
C VAL A 47 -1.98 19.71 0.54
N CYS A 48 -2.27 20.67 1.40
CA CYS A 48 -1.33 21.17 2.40
C CYS A 48 -1.09 20.05 3.41
N ILE A 49 -0.05 19.26 3.21
CA ILE A 49 0.46 18.36 4.25
C ILE A 49 0.99 19.28 5.35
N GLY A 50 0.35 19.24 6.53
CA GLY A 50 0.86 19.93 7.71
C GLY A 50 2.29 19.47 7.99
N PRO A 51 3.15 20.32 8.59
CA PRO A 51 4.56 19.99 8.82
C PRO A 51 4.76 18.71 9.66
N ASP A 52 3.74 18.27 10.40
CA ASP A 52 3.72 17.10 11.27
C ASP A 52 3.03 15.86 10.65
N ALA A 53 2.53 15.97 9.41
CA ALA A 53 1.86 14.85 8.76
C ALA A 53 2.88 13.92 8.08
N PHE A 54 2.97 12.68 8.58
CA PHE A 54 3.86 11.60 8.13
C PHE A 54 5.37 11.87 8.35
N PRO A 55 5.81 12.09 9.61
CA PRO A 55 7.22 12.37 9.90
C PRO A 55 8.16 11.18 9.61
N HIS A 56 7.61 9.96 9.59
CA HIS A 56 8.32 8.73 9.22
C HIS A 56 8.43 8.49 7.70
N VAL A 57 8.03 9.46 6.87
CA VAL A 57 8.02 9.33 5.40
C VAL A 57 8.86 10.42 4.76
N ILE A 58 9.73 10.01 3.83
CA ILE A 58 10.55 10.93 3.04
C ILE A 58 10.33 10.67 1.55
N GLU A 59 10.56 11.69 0.73
CA GLU A 59 10.65 11.52 -0.72
C GLU A 59 12.12 11.32 -1.11
N ILE A 60 12.38 10.22 -1.81
CA ILE A 60 13.64 9.91 -2.47
C ILE A 60 13.50 10.36 -3.93
N TYR A 61 14.44 11.17 -4.41
CA TYR A 61 14.33 11.79 -5.73
C TYR A 61 15.69 12.00 -6.40
N GLY A 62 15.65 12.29 -7.71
CA GLY A 62 16.84 12.64 -8.49
C GLY A 62 17.70 11.45 -8.88
N PHE A 63 17.15 10.24 -8.80
CA PHE A 63 17.82 9.03 -9.23
C PHE A 63 17.53 8.67 -10.70
N PRO A 64 18.44 7.96 -11.38
CA PRO A 64 18.25 7.49 -12.74
C PRO A 64 17.06 6.53 -12.88
N GLN A 65 16.40 6.56 -14.03
CA GLN A 65 15.26 5.67 -14.35
C GLN A 65 15.61 4.17 -14.38
N CYS A 66 16.89 3.82 -14.44
CA CYS A 66 17.35 2.43 -14.36
C CYS A 66 17.35 1.87 -12.93
N PHE A 67 17.13 2.71 -11.92
CA PHE A 67 17.09 2.28 -10.53
C PHE A 67 15.89 1.38 -10.28
N LYS A 68 16.13 0.34 -9.49
CA LYS A 68 15.14 -0.61 -9.01
C LYS A 68 14.93 -0.43 -7.52
N THR A 69 13.92 -1.14 -7.01
CA THR A 69 13.62 -1.16 -5.56
C THR A 69 14.85 -1.60 -4.75
N ASP A 70 15.62 -2.55 -5.25
CA ASP A 70 16.82 -3.05 -4.56
C ASP A 70 17.91 -1.98 -4.46
N ASP A 71 18.14 -1.19 -5.51
CA ASP A 71 19.15 -0.11 -5.49
C ASP A 71 18.79 0.98 -4.48
N LEU A 72 17.50 1.27 -4.35
CA LEU A 72 16.99 2.21 -3.35
C LEU A 72 17.01 1.63 -1.94
N LEU A 73 16.82 0.33 -1.76
CA LEU A 73 16.95 -0.30 -0.44
C LEU A 73 18.41 -0.31 -0.01
N ASP A 74 19.32 -0.67 -0.91
CA ASP A 74 20.76 -0.75 -0.68
C ASP A 74 21.32 0.60 -0.19
N ALA A 75 20.98 1.68 -0.91
CA ALA A 75 21.42 3.03 -0.56
C ALA A 75 20.96 3.50 0.84
N PHE A 76 19.85 2.97 1.36
CA PHE A 76 19.29 3.35 2.65
C PHE A 76 19.47 2.29 3.74
N THR A 77 20.26 1.23 3.49
CA THR A 77 20.46 0.12 4.44
C THR A 77 20.94 0.63 5.80
N ASP A 78 21.94 1.50 5.82
CA ASP A 78 22.54 2.07 7.04
C ASP A 78 21.58 2.96 7.85
N TYR A 79 20.51 3.45 7.22
CA TYR A 79 19.53 4.36 7.83
C TYR A 79 18.21 3.66 8.18
N SER A 80 18.10 2.36 7.91
CA SER A 80 16.86 1.58 7.99
C SER A 80 16.93 0.44 9.02
N ASP A 81 17.47 0.73 10.20
CA ASP A 81 17.72 -0.24 11.30
C ASP A 81 16.47 -1.06 11.73
N GLY A 82 15.26 -0.64 11.34
CA GLY A 82 13.99 -1.37 11.53
C GLY A 82 13.23 -1.69 10.23
N GLY A 83 13.91 -1.65 9.09
CA GLY A 83 13.35 -1.81 7.75
C GLY A 83 12.76 -0.52 7.17
N MET A 84 12.87 -0.40 5.85
CA MET A 84 12.23 0.64 5.05
C MET A 84 11.32 -0.01 4.00
N LYS A 85 10.17 0.59 3.74
CA LYS A 85 9.30 0.22 2.62
C LYS A 85 9.34 1.30 1.54
N ILE A 86 9.42 0.88 0.29
CA ILE A 86 9.44 1.79 -0.87
C ILE A 86 8.08 1.80 -1.56
N GLU A 87 7.56 2.99 -1.83
CA GLU A 87 6.36 3.22 -2.64
C GLU A 87 6.69 4.14 -3.82
N TRP A 88 6.65 3.59 -5.03
CA TRP A 88 7.01 4.31 -6.25
C TRP A 88 5.97 5.40 -6.59
N VAL A 89 6.48 6.59 -6.95
CA VAL A 89 5.67 7.72 -7.43
C VAL A 89 5.80 7.82 -8.95
N ASP A 90 7.03 7.84 -9.45
CA ASP A 90 7.41 7.79 -10.86
C ASP A 90 8.82 7.19 -11.02
N ASP A 91 9.37 7.18 -12.23
CA ASP A 91 10.67 6.55 -12.51
C ASP A 91 11.88 7.29 -11.89
N THR A 92 11.65 8.44 -11.26
CA THR A 92 12.70 9.30 -10.65
C THR A 92 12.37 9.75 -9.22
N HIS A 93 11.22 9.34 -8.69
CA HIS A 93 10.70 9.69 -7.37
C HIS A 93 10.06 8.47 -6.72
N ALA A 94 10.43 8.25 -5.47
CA ALA A 94 9.85 7.22 -4.62
C ALA A 94 9.61 7.77 -3.22
N LEU A 95 8.69 7.16 -2.48
CA LEU A 95 8.48 7.41 -1.06
C LEU A 95 9.21 6.33 -0.25
N GLY A 96 10.09 6.76 0.66
CA GLY A 96 10.69 5.90 1.67
C GLY A 96 9.87 5.97 2.96
N ILE A 97 9.33 4.84 3.40
CA ILE A 97 8.51 4.70 4.60
C ILE A 97 9.34 3.99 5.66
N PHE A 98 9.63 4.68 6.74
CA PHE A 98 10.46 4.18 7.83
C PHE A 98 9.60 3.64 8.97
N SER A 99 10.21 2.80 9.80
CA SER A 99 9.61 2.29 11.04
C SER A 99 9.48 3.37 12.13
N SER A 100 10.30 4.42 12.07
CA SER A 100 10.28 5.54 13.03
C SER A 100 10.61 6.88 12.36
N GLU A 101 10.18 7.98 12.99
CA GLU A 101 10.57 9.34 12.59
C GLU A 101 12.08 9.55 12.70
N MET A 102 12.72 9.04 13.75
CA MET A 102 14.17 9.15 13.93
C MET A 102 14.93 8.54 12.75
N ALA A 103 14.54 7.35 12.29
CA ALA A 103 15.13 6.71 11.12
C ALA A 103 14.93 7.53 9.84
N ALA A 104 13.74 8.12 9.66
CA ALA A 104 13.47 9.03 8.54
C ALA A 104 14.36 10.28 8.59
N LEU A 105 14.54 10.89 9.77
CA LEU A 105 15.43 12.04 9.97
C LEU A 105 16.88 11.71 9.66
N HIS A 106 17.37 10.53 10.08
CA HIS A 106 18.70 10.07 9.72
C HIS A 106 18.82 9.89 8.21
N ALA A 107 17.83 9.27 7.56
CA ALA A 107 17.79 9.08 6.11
C ALA A 107 17.76 10.39 5.31
N LEU A 108 17.27 11.49 5.87
CA LEU A 108 17.37 12.81 5.23
C LEU A 108 18.82 13.31 5.10
N SER A 109 19.73 12.82 5.96
CA SER A 109 21.15 13.15 5.91
C SER A 109 21.96 12.27 4.94
N ILE A 110 21.29 11.45 4.12
CA ILE A 110 21.96 10.57 3.16
C ILE A 110 22.82 11.37 2.16
N CYS A 111 24.04 10.91 1.96
CA CYS A 111 24.99 11.45 1.00
C CYS A 111 25.26 10.42 -0.11
N HIS A 112 24.38 10.36 -1.11
CA HIS A 112 24.54 9.46 -2.26
C HIS A 112 24.73 10.26 -3.56
N PRO A 113 25.69 9.92 -4.43
CA PRO A 113 25.99 10.70 -5.64
C PRO A 113 24.84 10.69 -6.66
N MET A 114 24.04 9.63 -6.66
CA MET A 114 22.98 9.41 -7.64
C MET A 114 21.57 9.56 -7.10
N LEU A 115 21.36 9.94 -5.83
CA LEU A 115 20.00 10.15 -5.29
C LEU A 115 20.01 11.13 -4.13
N LYS A 116 18.85 11.70 -3.82
CA LYS A 116 18.65 12.65 -2.72
C LYS A 116 17.39 12.30 -1.95
N ALA A 117 17.33 12.75 -0.70
CA ALA A 117 16.16 12.61 0.15
C ALA A 117 15.67 13.98 0.64
N ARG A 118 14.36 14.13 0.82
CA ARG A 118 13.75 15.30 1.47
C ARG A 118 12.48 14.93 2.22
N ALA A 119 12.14 15.73 3.23
CA ALA A 119 10.94 15.51 4.02
C ALA A 119 9.67 15.61 3.16
N LEU A 120 8.63 14.84 3.49
CA LEU A 120 7.37 14.84 2.73
C LEU A 120 6.71 16.23 2.64
N ALA A 121 6.89 17.07 3.66
CA ALA A 121 6.43 18.47 3.65
C ALA A 121 7.05 19.28 2.49
N GLN A 122 8.27 18.97 2.08
CA GLN A 122 8.99 19.62 0.98
C GLN A 122 8.91 18.83 -0.34
N ALA A 123 8.18 17.73 -0.35
CA ALA A 123 8.11 16.82 -1.49
C ALA A 123 7.33 17.38 -2.69
N SER A 124 7.48 16.71 -3.83
CA SER A 124 6.72 16.96 -5.06
C SER A 124 5.22 16.84 -4.82
N LYS A 125 4.41 17.63 -5.54
CA LYS A 125 2.94 17.53 -5.49
C LYS A 125 2.45 16.10 -5.76
N LYS A 126 3.12 15.37 -6.65
CA LYS A 126 2.80 13.97 -6.98
C LYS A 126 3.05 13.05 -5.78
N ALA A 127 4.21 13.18 -5.13
CA ALA A 127 4.58 12.39 -3.97
C ALA A 127 3.67 12.67 -2.78
N LYS A 128 3.37 13.95 -2.52
CA LYS A 128 2.37 14.37 -1.52
C LYS A 128 1.02 13.72 -1.77
N GLY A 129 0.47 13.88 -2.98
CA GLY A 129 -0.81 13.29 -3.35
C GLY A 129 -0.81 11.76 -3.25
N LYS A 130 0.30 11.09 -3.58
CA LYS A 130 0.46 9.64 -3.41
C LYS A 130 0.42 9.24 -1.94
N ALA A 131 1.15 9.96 -1.08
CA ALA A 131 1.19 9.71 0.35
C ALA A 131 -0.19 9.86 0.99
N ILE A 132 -0.91 10.94 0.69
CA ILE A 132 -2.25 11.19 1.23
C ILE A 132 -3.25 10.12 0.79
N LYS A 133 -3.24 9.76 -0.50
CA LYS A 133 -4.11 8.69 -1.04
C LYS A 133 -3.84 7.33 -0.40
N ARG A 134 -2.63 7.12 0.09
CA ARG A 134 -2.18 5.87 0.72
C ARG A 134 -1.99 6.02 2.24
N ALA A 135 -2.51 7.08 2.86
CA ALA A 135 -2.34 7.37 4.27
C ALA A 135 -2.68 6.17 5.18
N GLU A 136 -3.74 5.43 4.84
CA GLU A 136 -4.19 4.23 5.57
C GLU A 136 -3.16 3.08 5.53
N PHE A 137 -2.32 3.04 4.49
CA PHE A 137 -1.33 1.98 4.22
C PHE A 137 0.10 2.39 4.54
N ILE A 138 0.36 3.69 4.73
CA ILE A 138 1.65 4.23 5.14
C ILE A 138 1.70 4.29 6.68
N GLN A 139 1.36 3.17 7.31
CA GLN A 139 1.67 3.01 8.72
C GLN A 139 3.16 2.74 8.85
N PRO A 140 3.84 3.28 9.88
CA PRO A 140 5.20 2.88 10.21
C PRO A 140 5.27 1.36 10.23
N VAL A 141 6.35 0.80 9.67
CA VAL A 141 6.53 -0.65 9.61
C VAL A 141 6.55 -1.20 11.03
N LYS A 142 5.40 -1.71 11.48
CA LYS A 142 5.30 -2.44 12.74
C LYS A 142 5.95 -3.79 12.49
N GLU A 143 6.96 -4.13 13.26
CA GLU A 143 7.49 -5.49 13.29
C GLU A 143 6.33 -6.47 13.42
N ARG A 144 6.32 -7.53 12.59
CA ARG A 144 5.34 -8.59 12.76
C ARG A 144 5.51 -9.14 14.17
N PRO A 145 4.44 -9.25 14.98
CA PRO A 145 4.55 -9.87 16.29
C PRO A 145 5.20 -11.24 16.10
N ARG A 146 6.25 -11.53 16.89
CA ARG A 146 6.96 -12.81 16.80
C ARG A 146 5.94 -13.94 17.04
N THR A 147 5.56 -14.63 15.98
CA THR A 147 4.69 -15.80 16.06
C THR A 147 5.55 -17.00 16.45
N ASP A 148 5.36 -17.50 17.67
CA ASP A 148 5.98 -18.77 18.07
C ASP A 148 5.17 -19.95 17.50
N CYS A 149 5.85 -20.87 16.81
CA CYS A 149 5.26 -22.10 16.29
C CYS A 149 4.60 -22.94 17.40
N ALA A 150 5.15 -22.97 18.62
CA ALA A 150 4.58 -23.72 19.72
C ALA A 150 3.24 -23.10 20.18
N VAL A 151 3.18 -21.78 20.25
CA VAL A 151 1.96 -21.03 20.57
C VAL A 151 0.91 -21.22 19.49
N ALA A 152 1.28 -21.10 18.21
CA ALA A 152 0.38 -21.32 17.09
C ALA A 152 -0.18 -22.74 17.08
N ARG A 153 0.68 -23.76 17.28
CA ARG A 153 0.27 -25.16 17.42
C ARG A 153 -0.71 -25.33 18.58
N ARG A 154 -0.39 -24.80 19.76
CA ARG A 154 -1.28 -24.86 20.94
C ARG A 154 -2.64 -24.22 20.69
N MET A 155 -2.68 -23.07 20.01
CA MET A 155 -3.92 -22.39 19.63
C MET A 155 -4.77 -23.25 18.70
N VAL A 156 -4.15 -23.82 17.65
CA VAL A 156 -4.84 -24.71 16.69
C VAL A 156 -5.33 -25.99 17.37
N THR A 157 -4.50 -26.63 18.19
CA THR A 157 -4.88 -27.83 18.97
C THR A 157 -6.08 -27.55 19.88
N ARG A 158 -6.12 -26.37 20.53
CA ARG A 158 -7.25 -25.94 21.37
C ARG A 158 -8.51 -25.69 20.54
N ALA A 159 -8.39 -24.92 19.46
CA ALA A 159 -9.52 -24.55 18.61
C ALA A 159 -10.16 -25.77 17.93
N LEU A 160 -9.36 -26.78 17.58
CA LEU A 160 -9.83 -28.03 16.99
C LEU A 160 -10.27 -29.08 18.03
N GLY A 161 -10.22 -28.78 19.33
CA GLY A 161 -10.58 -29.72 20.38
C GLY A 161 -9.67 -30.96 20.45
N LEU A 162 -8.45 -30.87 19.89
CA LEU A 162 -7.46 -31.96 19.87
C LEU A 162 -6.73 -32.14 21.22
N GLN A 163 -7.09 -31.32 22.20
CA GLN A 163 -6.64 -31.37 23.59
C GLN A 163 -7.18 -32.64 24.29
N GLY A 164 -6.63 -33.81 23.93
CA GLY A 164 -7.06 -35.08 24.52
C GLY A 164 -6.77 -36.33 23.70
N ARG A 165 -6.32 -36.21 22.45
CA ARG A 165 -6.03 -37.37 21.59
C ARG A 165 -4.54 -37.43 21.25
N GLY A 166 -3.71 -37.91 22.18
CA GLY A 166 -2.44 -38.51 21.79
C GLY A 166 -1.27 -38.35 22.75
N ARG A 167 -1.18 -39.26 23.72
CA ARG A 167 0.13 -39.84 24.11
C ARG A 167 0.70 -40.77 23.01
N GLY A 168 0.26 -40.67 21.74
CA GLY A 168 0.45 -41.73 20.75
C GLY A 168 0.70 -41.35 19.29
N HIS A 169 0.78 -40.07 18.92
CA HIS A 169 0.99 -39.71 17.50
C HIS A 169 2.26 -38.90 17.19
N GLU A 170 2.90 -38.28 18.19
CA GLU A 170 4.10 -37.46 17.97
C GLU A 170 5.42 -38.29 17.95
N LEU A 171 5.39 -39.53 18.44
CA LEU A 171 6.58 -40.40 18.46
C LEU A 171 6.90 -41.02 17.09
N LYS A 172 5.96 -41.10 16.15
CA LYS A 172 6.21 -41.74 14.85
C LYS A 172 7.04 -40.88 13.90
N TYR A 173 6.96 -39.54 13.97
CA TYR A 173 7.72 -38.67 13.06
C TYR A 173 9.20 -38.53 13.42
N VAL A 174 9.54 -38.67 14.71
CA VAL A 174 10.94 -38.56 15.19
C VAL A 174 11.69 -39.88 15.02
N GLU A 175 11.00 -41.02 15.10
CA GLU A 175 11.62 -42.35 15.00
C GLU A 175 12.05 -42.71 13.58
N HIS A 176 11.31 -42.29 12.55
CA HIS A 176 11.67 -42.57 11.15
C HIS A 176 12.97 -41.87 10.68
N LYS A 177 13.37 -40.74 11.29
CA LYS A 177 14.65 -40.07 10.94
C LYS A 177 15.86 -40.62 11.70
N ASN A 178 15.66 -41.28 12.84
CA ASN A 178 16.77 -41.85 13.62
C ASN A 178 17.25 -43.21 13.12
N LEU A 179 16.48 -43.87 12.25
CA LEU A 179 16.85 -45.17 11.67
C LEU A 179 17.66 -45.05 10.36
N GLU A 180 17.55 -43.94 9.62
CA GLU A 180 18.33 -43.72 8.38
C GLU A 180 19.77 -43.26 8.65
N GLY A 181 20.08 -42.79 9.87
CA GLY A 181 21.42 -42.34 10.26
C GLY A 181 22.38 -43.42 10.79
N LYS A 182 21.95 -44.68 10.96
CA LYS A 182 22.71 -45.73 11.68
C LYS A 182 23.22 -46.89 10.80
N LYS A 183 23.40 -46.72 9.48
CA LYS A 183 23.98 -47.76 8.59
C LYS A 183 25.27 -47.35 7.89
N LYS A 184 26.23 -46.77 8.60
CA LYS A 184 27.59 -46.53 8.09
C LYS A 184 28.67 -46.79 9.14
N HIS A 185 28.83 -48.04 9.54
CA HIS A 185 30.09 -48.48 10.13
C HIS A 185 30.29 -49.97 9.84
N ILE A 186 31.12 -50.26 8.84
CA ILE A 186 31.68 -51.60 8.61
C ILE A 186 33.14 -51.49 9.06
N PRO A 187 33.57 -52.15 10.15
CA PRO A 187 35.00 -52.22 10.44
C PRO A 187 35.61 -53.24 9.48
N THR A 188 36.52 -52.77 8.63
CA THR A 188 37.50 -53.61 7.94
C THR A 188 38.54 -54.07 8.95
N SER A 189 38.62 -55.37 9.20
CA SER A 189 39.78 -56.00 9.81
C SER A 189 40.27 -57.12 8.90
N PHE A 190 41.59 -57.10 8.68
CA PHE A 190 42.39 -58.03 7.89
C PHE A 190 42.11 -59.50 8.19
#